data_AF-A0A7C6C865-F1
#
_entry.id   AF-A0A7C6C865-F1
#
_cell.length_a   1.000
_cell.length_b   1.000
_cell.length_c   1.000
_cell.angle_alpha   90.00
_cell.angle_beta   90.00
_cell.angle_gamma   90.00
#
_symmetry.space_group_name_H-M   'P 1'
#
loop_
_entity.id
_entity.type
_entity.pdbx_description
1 polymer ?
#
loop_
_entity_poly.entity_id
_entity_poly.type
_entity_poly.pdbx_seq_one_letter_code
_entity_poly.pdbx_strand_id
1 'polypeptide(L)'
;AAKFAEIKEKYGADRIGIFASPDLTNEEYLKLSELASSLGTALVTSADANFARLPLSSQKLFDGFEAVDFVIVLNADLQQDYLPTASRVYRMIADGLDTAVVDEECRGFANKNVLHVNLSREQIEELLAALHRFAARVGIQSVIENELSSLFKTAPETREAVIELIKRYLKAEKPLLITTEDSLSGPALQQLCDLMKLSSKGNNLLLLHNQGNRCGQIQAGFSPRALPLEQIRAALVVGSDLRILEQVEHCEFAAVITPNQAGQLQFATVVLPGSHFLETSGTAVNCSGRVQRLNQALTAPSGKDNLEIIAELVQKVNTRKQEEVQEARGKR
;
A
#
# COMPACT_ATOMS: atom_id res chain seq x y z
N ALA A 1 -26.39 -3.95 11.13
CA ALA A 1 -27.34 -3.00 10.50
C ALA A 1 -28.00 -2.07 11.52
N ALA A 2 -28.76 -2.57 12.50
CA ALA A 2 -29.49 -1.73 13.46
C ALA A 2 -28.60 -0.73 14.22
N LYS A 3 -27.47 -1.20 14.77
CA LYS A 3 -26.51 -0.34 15.48
C LYS A 3 -25.88 0.74 14.62
N PHE A 4 -25.60 0.45 13.34
CA PHE A 4 -25.13 1.48 12.42
C PHE A 4 -26.19 2.56 12.14
N ALA A 5 -27.47 2.18 12.05
CA ALA A 5 -28.57 3.14 11.88
C ALA A 5 -28.74 4.03 13.12
N GLU A 6 -28.72 3.44 14.33
CA GLU A 6 -28.79 4.16 15.60
C GLU A 6 -27.66 5.20 15.73
N ILE A 7 -26.42 4.80 15.43
CA ILE A 7 -25.25 5.70 15.50
C ILE A 7 -25.33 6.79 14.43
N LYS A 8 -25.80 6.45 13.22
CA LYS A 8 -26.03 7.42 12.15
C LYS A 8 -27.04 8.48 12.55
N GLU A 9 -28.15 8.09 13.18
CA GLU A 9 -29.19 9.01 13.65
C GLU A 9 -28.67 9.91 14.78
N LYS A 10 -27.92 9.34 15.73
CA LYS A 10 -27.43 10.05 16.91
C LYS A 10 -26.26 11.01 16.61
N TYR A 11 -25.36 10.63 15.70
CA TYR A 11 -24.10 11.34 15.50
C TYR A 11 -23.78 11.75 14.07
N GLY A 12 -24.53 11.27 13.08
CA GLY A 12 -24.23 11.45 11.66
C GLY A 12 -23.46 10.30 11.03
N ALA A 13 -23.55 10.21 9.71
CA ALA A 13 -22.89 9.14 8.93
C ALA A 13 -21.36 9.32 8.85
N ASP A 14 -20.87 10.54 9.07
CA ASP A 14 -19.45 10.90 9.17
C ASP A 14 -18.77 10.34 10.42
N ARG A 15 -19.50 9.65 11.31
CA ARG A 15 -18.97 8.96 12.50
C ARG A 15 -18.86 7.45 12.35
N ILE A 16 -19.11 6.93 11.15
CA ILE A 16 -19.06 5.50 10.85
C ILE A 16 -17.86 5.23 9.94
N GLY A 17 -16.85 4.54 10.45
CA GLY A 17 -15.66 4.13 9.69
C GLY A 17 -15.79 2.71 9.12
N ILE A 18 -15.34 2.51 7.88
CA ILE A 18 -15.16 1.20 7.27
C ILE A 18 -13.67 1.02 6.98
N PHE A 19 -13.09 -0.01 7.58
CA PHE A 19 -11.68 -0.36 7.51
C PHE A 19 -11.53 -1.71 6.82
N ALA A 20 -10.84 -1.74 5.70
CA ALA A 20 -10.67 -2.95 4.91
C ALA A 20 -9.21 -3.38 4.90
N SER A 21 -8.91 -4.64 5.13
CA SER A 21 -7.55 -5.17 5.00
C SER A 21 -7.14 -5.27 3.52
N PRO A 22 -5.84 -5.23 3.19
CA PRO A 22 -5.31 -5.22 1.82
C PRO A 22 -5.30 -6.59 1.11
N ASP A 23 -5.84 -7.62 1.76
CA ASP A 23 -5.92 -9.00 1.29
C ASP A 23 -7.32 -9.41 0.81
N LEU A 24 -8.28 -8.47 0.84
CA LEU A 24 -9.62 -8.67 0.30
C LEU A 24 -9.61 -8.67 -1.23
N THR A 25 -10.64 -9.25 -1.84
CA THR A 25 -10.84 -9.21 -3.29
C THR A 25 -11.34 -7.84 -3.75
N ASN A 26 -11.18 -7.54 -5.04
CA ASN A 26 -11.72 -6.31 -5.63
C ASN A 26 -13.24 -6.24 -5.51
N GLU A 27 -13.91 -7.37 -5.61
CA GLU A 27 -15.36 -7.52 -5.48
C GLU A 27 -15.82 -7.20 -4.05
N GLU A 28 -15.07 -7.66 -3.04
CA GLU A 28 -15.30 -7.32 -1.64
C GLU A 28 -15.13 -5.82 -1.39
N TYR A 29 -14.07 -5.19 -1.93
CA TYR A 29 -13.91 -3.73 -1.83
C TYR A 29 -15.06 -2.97 -2.51
N LEU A 30 -15.48 -3.40 -3.71
CA LEU A 30 -16.61 -2.78 -4.40
C LEU A 30 -17.89 -2.88 -3.56
N LYS A 31 -18.12 -4.03 -2.93
CA LYS A 31 -19.29 -4.23 -2.06
C LYS A 31 -19.20 -3.40 -0.77
N LEU A 32 -18.00 -3.21 -0.21
CA LEU A 32 -17.80 -2.29 0.92
C LEU A 32 -18.02 -0.83 0.52
N SER A 33 -17.63 -0.42 -0.68
CA SER A 33 -17.93 0.92 -1.21
C SER A 33 -19.44 1.13 -1.43
N GLU A 34 -20.15 0.09 -1.86
CA GLU A 34 -21.62 0.09 -1.89
C GLU A 34 -22.21 0.24 -0.48
N LEU A 35 -21.71 -0.52 0.49
CA LEU A 35 -22.13 -0.40 1.90
C LEU A 35 -21.87 1.00 2.46
N ALA A 36 -20.71 1.59 2.17
CA ALA A 36 -20.36 2.95 2.56
C ALA A 36 -21.40 3.95 2.02
N SER A 37 -21.76 3.81 0.74
CA SER A 37 -22.77 4.63 0.07
C SER A 37 -24.17 4.42 0.69
N SER A 38 -24.53 3.17 1.01
CA SER A 38 -25.77 2.84 1.71
C SER A 38 -25.83 3.43 3.11
N LEU A 39 -24.72 3.47 3.85
CA LEU A 39 -24.64 4.13 5.15
C LEU A 39 -24.58 5.66 5.01
N GLY A 40 -24.05 6.17 3.90
CA GLY A 40 -23.78 7.58 3.66
C GLY A 40 -22.47 8.06 4.28
N THR A 41 -21.54 7.15 4.56
CA THR A 41 -20.22 7.48 5.10
C THR A 41 -19.19 7.64 3.97
N ALA A 42 -18.30 8.61 4.13
CA ALA A 42 -17.11 8.78 3.28
C ALA A 42 -15.83 8.24 3.95
N LEU A 43 -15.94 7.74 5.19
CA LEU A 43 -14.80 7.23 5.98
C LEU A 43 -14.51 5.77 5.63
N VAL A 44 -14.00 5.56 4.41
CA VAL A 44 -13.48 4.29 3.93
C VAL A 44 -11.95 4.37 3.84
N THR A 45 -11.23 3.43 4.45
CA THR A 45 -9.76 3.38 4.42
C THR A 45 -9.23 1.97 4.62
N SER A 46 -7.93 1.78 4.43
CA SER A 46 -7.25 0.54 4.79
C SER A 46 -7.26 0.32 6.32
N ALA A 47 -7.39 -0.93 6.74
CA ALA A 47 -7.16 -1.37 8.11
C ALA A 47 -5.66 -1.36 8.48
N ASP A 48 -4.77 -1.34 7.49
CA ASP A 48 -3.34 -1.24 7.74
C ASP A 48 -2.94 0.20 8.08
N ALA A 49 -2.60 0.43 9.35
CA ALA A 49 -2.20 1.74 9.84
C ALA A 49 -0.91 2.27 9.19
N ASN A 50 -0.02 1.39 8.71
CA ASN A 50 1.23 1.79 8.06
C ASN A 50 1.01 2.33 6.64
N PHE A 51 -0.14 2.05 6.06
CA PHE A 51 -0.50 2.43 4.71
C PHE A 51 -0.56 3.95 4.51
N ALA A 52 -0.86 4.72 5.57
CA ALA A 52 -1.00 6.19 5.60
C ALA A 52 0.17 6.97 4.97
N ARG A 53 1.31 6.32 4.77
CA ARG A 53 2.60 6.92 4.42
C ARG A 53 2.97 6.78 2.94
N LEU A 54 2.17 6.09 2.13
CA LEU A 54 2.52 5.83 0.74
C LEU A 54 2.18 7.01 -0.21
N PRO A 55 3.13 7.47 -1.04
CA PRO A 55 2.87 8.47 -2.07
C PRO A 55 2.07 7.83 -3.22
N LEU A 56 0.75 7.92 -3.17
CA LEU A 56 -0.13 7.35 -4.20
C LEU A 56 -0.10 8.11 -5.54
N SER A 57 0.42 9.35 -5.56
CA SER A 57 0.43 10.13 -6.79
C SER A 57 1.46 9.57 -7.77
N SER A 58 1.01 9.24 -8.99
CA SER A 58 1.82 9.09 -10.23
C SER A 58 2.72 7.86 -10.42
N GLN A 59 2.45 6.74 -9.76
CA GLN A 59 3.10 5.50 -10.18
C GLN A 59 2.52 5.06 -11.53
N LYS A 60 3.26 5.31 -12.62
CA LYS A 60 3.06 4.49 -13.82
C LYS A 60 3.27 3.05 -13.37
N LEU A 61 2.28 2.21 -13.65
CA LEU A 61 2.41 0.78 -13.44
C LEU A 61 3.63 0.31 -14.22
N PHE A 62 4.54 -0.38 -13.53
CA PHE A 62 5.70 -0.97 -14.17
C PHE A 62 5.23 -1.93 -15.27
N ASP A 63 5.49 -1.57 -16.52
CA ASP A 63 4.94 -2.24 -17.71
C ASP A 63 5.68 -3.54 -18.07
N GLY A 64 6.75 -3.86 -17.34
CA GLY A 64 7.52 -5.08 -17.51
C GLY A 64 9.02 -4.84 -17.56
N PHE A 65 9.78 -5.92 -17.44
CA PHE A 65 11.25 -5.93 -17.43
C PHE A 65 11.86 -5.76 -18.83
N GLU A 66 11.04 -5.59 -19.85
CA GLU A 66 11.46 -5.45 -21.24
C GLU A 66 12.20 -4.12 -21.45
N ALA A 67 13.37 -4.18 -22.09
CA ALA A 67 14.25 -3.05 -22.39
C ALA A 67 14.83 -2.32 -21.17
N VAL A 68 14.74 -2.88 -19.95
CA VAL A 68 15.45 -2.34 -18.79
C VAL A 68 16.95 -2.52 -19.00
N ASP A 69 17.71 -1.44 -18.88
CA ASP A 69 19.16 -1.40 -19.10
C ASP A 69 19.98 -1.11 -17.84
N PHE A 70 19.32 -0.71 -16.75
CA PHE A 70 19.93 -0.52 -15.43
C PHE A 70 18.91 -0.77 -14.31
N VAL A 71 19.27 -1.51 -13.27
CA VAL A 71 18.42 -1.77 -12.10
C VAL A 71 19.02 -1.14 -10.85
N ILE A 72 18.19 -0.47 -10.05
CA ILE A 72 18.54 0.00 -8.71
C ILE A 72 17.61 -0.68 -7.70
N VAL A 73 18.16 -1.49 -6.80
CA VAL A 73 17.43 -2.01 -5.64
C VAL A 73 17.71 -1.09 -4.45
N LEU A 74 16.69 -0.38 -3.98
CA LEU A 74 16.80 0.66 -2.95
C LEU A 74 16.20 0.18 -1.63
N ASN A 75 17.09 -0.08 -0.66
CA ASN A 75 16.81 -0.48 0.72
C ASN A 75 15.76 -1.60 0.85
N ALA A 76 15.88 -2.65 0.05
CA ALA A 76 14.91 -3.74 -0.01
C ALA A 76 15.62 -5.11 -0.03
N ASP A 77 15.23 -6.03 0.85
CA ASP A 77 15.68 -7.42 0.78
C ASP A 77 14.73 -8.23 -0.11
N LEU A 78 15.03 -8.23 -1.40
CA LEU A 78 14.20 -8.96 -2.37
C LEU A 78 14.27 -10.47 -2.16
N GLN A 79 15.36 -11.01 -1.60
CA GLN A 79 15.52 -12.44 -1.44
C GLN A 79 14.62 -12.97 -0.33
N GLN A 80 14.53 -12.23 0.77
CA GLN A 80 13.73 -12.59 1.93
C GLN A 80 12.24 -12.37 1.67
N ASP A 81 11.86 -11.19 1.19
CA ASP A 81 10.45 -10.76 1.19
C ASP A 81 9.78 -10.88 -0.19
N TYR A 82 10.56 -10.86 -1.28
CA TYR A 82 10.04 -10.74 -2.65
C TYR A 82 10.72 -11.71 -3.63
N LEU A 83 10.83 -12.98 -3.24
CA LEU A 83 11.59 -14.01 -3.96
C LEU A 83 11.29 -14.11 -5.47
N PRO A 84 10.03 -13.99 -5.96
CA PRO A 84 9.77 -13.98 -7.40
C PRO A 84 10.43 -12.81 -8.13
N THR A 85 10.49 -11.64 -7.49
CA THR A 85 11.18 -10.44 -8.02
C THR A 85 12.68 -10.63 -7.96
N ALA A 86 13.23 -11.13 -6.85
CA ALA A 86 14.66 -11.46 -6.74
C ALA A 86 15.11 -12.44 -7.83
N SER A 87 14.35 -13.51 -8.09
CA SER A 87 14.64 -14.48 -9.14
C SER A 87 14.72 -13.86 -10.54
N ARG A 88 13.91 -12.83 -10.82
CA ARG A 88 13.97 -12.09 -12.10
C ARG A 88 15.21 -11.22 -12.16
N VAL A 89 15.48 -10.44 -11.11
CA VAL A 89 16.68 -9.57 -11.05
C VAL A 89 17.96 -10.41 -11.13
N TYR A 90 18.04 -11.56 -10.45
CA TYR A 90 19.19 -12.45 -10.53
C TYR A 90 19.46 -12.99 -11.93
N ARG A 91 18.40 -13.28 -12.70
CA ARG A 91 18.54 -13.69 -14.10
C ARG A 91 19.08 -12.54 -14.94
N MET A 92 18.56 -11.34 -14.75
CA MET A 92 19.06 -10.14 -15.45
C MET A 92 20.53 -9.87 -15.15
N ILE A 93 20.97 -10.02 -13.89
CA ILE A 93 22.37 -9.91 -13.50
C ILE A 93 23.21 -11.01 -14.20
N ALA A 94 22.72 -12.25 -14.25
CA ALA A 94 23.41 -13.34 -14.93
C ALA A 94 23.54 -13.10 -16.46
N ASP A 95 22.56 -12.42 -17.05
CA ASP A 95 22.56 -11.99 -18.45
C ASP A 95 23.43 -10.72 -18.68
N GLY A 96 24.06 -10.19 -17.64
CA GLY A 96 25.01 -9.08 -17.71
C GLY A 96 24.40 -7.69 -17.53
N LEU A 97 23.16 -7.59 -17.03
CA LEU A 97 22.51 -6.31 -16.78
C LEU A 97 23.20 -5.55 -15.63
N ASP A 98 23.52 -4.28 -15.86
CA ASP A 98 24.08 -3.41 -14.83
C ASP A 98 23.06 -3.20 -13.70
N THR A 99 23.49 -3.43 -12.47
CA THR A 99 22.63 -3.42 -11.29
C THR A 99 23.36 -2.78 -10.12
N ALA A 100 22.67 -1.88 -9.42
CA ALA A 100 23.12 -1.29 -8.17
C ALA A 100 22.20 -1.67 -7.01
N VAL A 101 22.78 -1.85 -5.83
CA VAL A 101 22.08 -2.12 -4.58
C VAL A 101 22.47 -1.03 -3.59
N VAL A 102 21.47 -0.35 -3.04
CA VAL A 102 21.66 0.78 -2.12
C VAL A 102 21.03 0.44 -0.79
N ASP A 103 21.85 -0.06 0.13
CA ASP A 103 21.50 -0.46 1.50
C ASP A 103 22.78 -0.65 2.32
N GLU A 104 22.65 -1.02 3.59
CA GLU A 104 23.79 -1.15 4.50
C GLU A 104 24.62 -2.43 4.28
N GLU A 105 23.98 -3.52 3.84
CA GLU A 105 24.57 -4.88 3.88
C GLU A 105 24.55 -5.63 2.53
N CYS A 106 24.11 -5.01 1.43
CA CYS A 106 23.91 -5.66 0.14
C CYS A 106 23.00 -6.89 0.24
N ARG A 107 21.87 -6.73 0.96
CA ARG A 107 21.00 -7.83 1.38
C ARG A 107 20.43 -8.57 0.17
N GLY A 108 20.66 -9.89 0.13
CA GLY A 108 20.26 -10.73 -0.98
C GLY A 108 21.12 -10.61 -2.25
N PHE A 109 22.17 -9.78 -2.25
CA PHE A 109 23.02 -9.54 -3.43
C PHE A 109 24.53 -9.65 -3.17
N ALA A 110 24.98 -9.95 -1.95
CA ALA A 110 26.40 -10.01 -1.57
C ALA A 110 27.30 -10.86 -2.50
N ASN A 111 26.77 -11.95 -3.08
CA ASN A 111 27.51 -12.84 -4.00
C ASN A 111 27.22 -12.56 -5.48
N LYS A 112 26.68 -11.38 -5.81
CA LYS A 112 26.31 -10.98 -7.17
C LYS A 112 27.24 -9.86 -7.64
N ASN A 113 27.48 -9.79 -8.95
CA ASN A 113 28.24 -8.70 -9.54
C ASN A 113 27.36 -7.45 -9.65
N VAL A 114 27.32 -6.65 -8.59
CA VAL A 114 26.50 -5.43 -8.47
C VAL A 114 27.34 -4.28 -7.93
N LEU A 115 26.94 -3.05 -8.25
CA LEU A 115 27.44 -1.87 -7.55
C LEU A 115 26.76 -1.78 -6.18
N HIS A 116 27.48 -2.05 -5.09
CA HIS A 116 26.97 -1.81 -3.75
C HIS A 116 27.26 -0.38 -3.29
N VAL A 117 26.21 0.34 -2.91
CA VAL A 117 26.29 1.68 -2.32
C VAL A 117 25.89 1.55 -0.85
N ASN A 118 26.90 1.41 0.02
CA ASN A 118 26.71 1.20 1.45
C ASN A 118 26.14 2.47 2.13
N LEU A 119 24.84 2.46 2.43
CA LEU A 119 24.14 3.52 3.13
C LEU A 119 23.11 2.95 4.11
N SER A 120 23.08 3.51 5.32
CA SER A 120 21.99 3.26 6.26
C SER A 120 20.67 3.87 5.74
N ARG A 121 19.54 3.44 6.30
CA ARG A 121 18.22 4.01 5.97
C ARG A 121 18.22 5.53 6.11
N GLU A 122 18.74 6.05 7.22
CA GLU A 122 18.78 7.49 7.51
C GLU A 122 19.62 8.24 6.47
N GLN A 123 20.74 7.66 6.06
CA GLN A 123 21.61 8.23 5.03
C GLN A 123 20.96 8.23 3.65
N ILE A 124 20.18 7.19 3.31
CA ILE A 124 19.40 7.15 2.07
C ILE A 124 18.34 8.26 2.08
N GLU A 125 17.62 8.42 3.20
CA GLU A 125 16.59 9.48 3.32
C GLU A 125 17.21 10.88 3.23
N GLU A 126 18.39 11.12 3.84
CA GLU A 126 19.13 12.37 3.72
C GLU A 126 19.59 12.63 2.27
N LEU A 127 20.09 11.60 1.58
CA LEU A 127 20.50 11.68 0.18
C LEU A 127 19.31 12.06 -0.72
N LEU A 128 18.16 11.39 -0.57
CA LEU A 128 16.95 11.69 -1.33
C LEU A 128 16.48 13.12 -1.09
N ALA A 129 16.49 13.59 0.16
CA ALA A 129 16.12 14.96 0.50
C ALA A 129 17.10 16.00 -0.10
N ALA A 130 18.40 15.69 -0.14
CA ALA A 130 19.40 16.54 -0.78
C ALA A 130 19.21 16.59 -2.30
N LEU A 131 19.07 15.43 -2.95
CA LEU A 131 18.82 15.32 -4.38
C LEU A 131 17.54 16.03 -4.78
N HIS A 132 16.44 15.85 -4.03
CA HIS A 132 15.16 16.48 -4.31
C HIS A 132 15.25 18.02 -4.24
N ARG A 133 15.92 18.57 -3.23
CA ARG A 133 16.16 20.02 -3.11
C ARG A 133 16.99 20.59 -4.26
N PHE A 134 17.97 19.83 -4.74
CA PHE A 134 18.84 20.27 -5.83
C PHE A 134 18.17 20.15 -7.20
N ALA A 135 17.51 19.03 -7.47
CA ALA A 135 16.77 18.77 -8.70
C ALA A 135 15.71 19.84 -8.96
N ALA A 136 15.03 20.32 -7.91
CA ALA A 136 14.05 21.39 -7.99
C ALA A 136 14.65 22.77 -8.41
N ARG A 137 15.98 22.97 -8.28
CA ARG A 137 16.66 24.26 -8.55
C ARG A 137 17.41 24.29 -9.86
N VAL A 138 18.18 23.25 -10.16
CA VAL A 138 19.18 23.26 -11.26
C VAL A 138 18.98 22.11 -12.26
N GLY A 139 18.14 21.12 -11.91
CA GLY A 139 17.95 19.89 -12.67
C GLY A 139 18.94 18.78 -12.30
N ILE A 140 18.55 17.53 -12.50
CA ILE A 140 19.30 16.33 -12.05
C ILE A 140 20.65 16.18 -12.79
N GLN A 141 20.77 16.70 -14.01
CA GLN A 141 21.97 16.55 -14.85
C GLN A 141 23.20 17.32 -14.33
N SER A 142 23.02 18.38 -13.54
CA SER A 142 24.11 19.17 -12.96
C SER A 142 24.56 18.67 -11.59
N VAL A 143 24.06 17.53 -11.11
CA VAL A 143 24.38 16.96 -9.79
C VAL A 143 25.85 16.52 -9.68
N ILE A 144 26.62 16.55 -10.77
CA ILE A 144 27.93 15.91 -10.84
C ILE A 144 29.06 16.83 -10.31
N GLU A 145 29.74 16.30 -9.29
CA GLU A 145 31.07 16.64 -8.75
C GLU A 145 31.21 17.81 -7.76
N ASN A 146 30.57 18.98 -7.94
CA ASN A 146 30.85 20.13 -7.06
C ASN A 146 29.99 20.24 -5.78
N GLU A 147 28.85 19.55 -5.68
CA GLU A 147 27.92 19.72 -4.52
C GLU A 147 27.70 18.45 -3.67
N LEU A 148 27.92 17.23 -4.19
CA LEU A 148 27.74 16.01 -3.39
C LEU A 148 28.75 15.89 -2.23
N SER A 149 29.94 16.48 -2.40
CA SER A 149 30.99 16.51 -1.38
C SER A 149 30.65 17.43 -0.20
N SER A 150 29.79 18.45 -0.40
CA SER A 150 29.33 19.36 0.67
C SER A 150 27.97 18.97 1.26
N LEU A 151 27.13 18.26 0.51
CA LEU A 151 25.79 17.84 0.92
C LEU A 151 25.75 16.53 1.73
N PHE A 152 26.80 15.70 1.65
CA PHE A 152 26.78 14.35 2.23
C PHE A 152 28.08 14.01 2.96
N LYS A 153 28.02 13.96 4.29
CA LYS A 153 29.16 13.63 5.17
C LYS A 153 29.26 12.11 5.34
N THR A 154 29.80 11.41 4.34
CA THR A 154 30.09 9.98 4.42
C THR A 154 31.56 9.67 4.11
N ALA A 155 31.94 8.41 4.30
CA ALA A 155 33.24 7.91 3.92
C ALA A 155 33.52 8.18 2.42
N PRO A 156 34.78 8.47 2.04
CA PRO A 156 35.14 8.74 0.64
C PRO A 156 34.67 7.65 -0.33
N GLU A 157 34.82 6.37 0.06
CA GLU A 157 34.42 5.21 -0.75
C GLU A 157 32.91 5.21 -1.04
N THR A 158 32.08 5.47 -0.02
CA THR A 158 30.63 5.59 -0.19
C THR A 158 30.27 6.74 -1.13
N ARG A 159 30.98 7.87 -1.04
CA ARG A 159 30.74 9.03 -1.90
C ARG A 159 31.05 8.70 -3.36
N GLU A 160 32.15 8.00 -3.62
CA GLU A 160 32.50 7.53 -4.97
C GLU A 160 31.43 6.59 -5.52
N ALA A 161 30.95 5.65 -4.71
CA ALA A 161 29.86 4.73 -5.09
C ALA A 161 28.55 5.46 -5.40
N VAL A 162 28.18 6.50 -4.63
CA VAL A 162 27.01 7.34 -4.89
C VAL A 162 27.16 8.13 -6.19
N ILE A 163 28.34 8.72 -6.45
CA ILE A 163 28.61 9.43 -7.71
C ILE A 163 28.49 8.47 -8.89
N GLU A 164 29.04 7.27 -8.77
CA GLU A 164 28.97 6.24 -9.80
C GLU A 164 27.53 5.78 -10.05
N LEU A 165 26.72 5.58 -8.99
CA LEU A 165 25.30 5.29 -9.09
C LEU A 165 24.55 6.35 -9.90
N ILE A 166 24.77 7.63 -9.58
CA ILE A 166 24.11 8.76 -10.28
C ILE A 166 24.56 8.82 -11.74
N LYS A 167 25.87 8.61 -12.01
CA LYS A 167 26.41 8.57 -13.37
C LYS A 167 25.77 7.45 -14.20
N ARG A 168 25.63 6.24 -13.64
CA ARG A 168 24.96 5.10 -14.29
C ARG A 168 23.48 5.38 -14.55
N TYR A 169 22.76 5.91 -13.56
CA TYR A 169 21.35 6.28 -13.71
C TYR A 169 21.14 7.31 -14.82
N LEU A 170 21.98 8.34 -14.91
CA LEU A 170 21.88 9.36 -15.96
C LEU A 170 22.21 8.82 -17.36
N LYS A 171 23.13 7.86 -17.44
CA LYS A 171 23.50 7.20 -18.70
C LYS A 171 22.40 6.26 -19.21
N ALA A 172 21.79 5.48 -18.32
CA ALA A 172 20.74 4.51 -18.64
C ALA A 172 19.57 5.16 -19.40
N GLU A 173 19.09 4.54 -20.47
CA GLU A 173 17.92 4.96 -21.24
C GLU A 173 16.63 4.61 -20.52
N LYS A 174 16.56 3.43 -19.89
CA LYS A 174 15.37 2.91 -19.21
C LYS A 174 15.74 2.30 -17.85
N PRO A 175 16.21 3.12 -16.88
CA PRO A 175 16.52 2.63 -15.55
C PRO A 175 15.25 2.17 -14.84
N LEU A 176 15.33 1.09 -14.05
CA LEU A 176 14.28 0.57 -13.18
C LEU A 176 14.72 0.72 -11.72
N LEU A 177 13.93 1.42 -10.91
CA LEU A 177 14.13 1.48 -9.46
C LEU A 177 13.13 0.56 -8.76
N ILE A 178 13.63 -0.32 -7.89
CA ILE A 178 12.83 -1.27 -7.09
C ILE A 178 13.00 -0.91 -5.61
N THR A 179 11.89 -0.73 -4.91
CA THR A 179 11.86 -0.44 -3.47
C THR A 179 10.57 -1.00 -2.86
N THR A 180 10.41 -0.96 -1.53
CA THR A 180 9.23 -1.52 -0.83
C THR A 180 8.50 -0.42 -0.05
N GLU A 181 7.24 -0.67 0.32
CA GLU A 181 6.42 0.29 1.06
C GLU A 181 6.92 0.63 2.47
N ASP A 182 7.79 -0.19 3.06
CA ASP A 182 8.36 -0.05 4.40
C ASP A 182 9.87 0.26 4.43
N SER A 183 10.52 0.23 3.26
CA SER A 183 11.95 0.52 3.09
C SER A 183 12.36 1.90 3.63
N LEU A 184 11.52 2.92 3.45
CA LEU A 184 11.82 4.32 3.72
C LEU A 184 10.64 5.00 4.41
N SER A 185 10.88 6.16 5.02
CA SER A 185 9.80 6.99 5.58
C SER A 185 8.87 7.50 4.48
N GLY A 186 7.61 7.79 4.83
CA GLY A 186 6.63 8.33 3.87
C GLY A 186 7.11 9.59 3.15
N PRO A 187 7.69 10.59 3.85
CA PRO A 187 8.28 11.76 3.21
C PRO A 187 9.42 11.40 2.24
N ALA A 188 10.29 10.44 2.58
CA ALA A 188 11.37 10.02 1.71
C ALA A 188 10.87 9.29 0.45
N LEU A 189 9.86 8.41 0.58
CA LEU A 189 9.20 7.79 -0.57
C LEU A 189 8.53 8.85 -1.47
N GLN A 190 7.90 9.87 -0.90
CA GLN A 190 7.32 10.97 -1.68
C GLN A 190 8.41 11.76 -2.44
N GLN A 191 9.52 12.08 -1.78
CA GLN A 191 10.67 12.73 -2.43
C GLN A 191 11.26 11.88 -3.56
N LEU A 192 11.34 10.56 -3.37
CA LEU A 192 11.75 9.62 -4.41
C LEU A 192 10.80 9.66 -5.60
N CYS A 193 9.48 9.60 -5.38
CA CYS A 193 8.49 9.73 -6.45
C CYS A 193 8.61 11.07 -7.19
N ASP A 194 8.84 12.17 -6.48
CA ASP A 194 8.98 13.49 -7.08
C ASP A 194 10.29 13.62 -7.89
N LEU A 195 11.39 13.04 -7.41
CA LEU A 195 12.64 12.91 -8.16
C LEU A 195 12.44 12.14 -9.48
N MET A 196 11.68 11.04 -9.44
CA MET A 196 11.38 10.26 -10.64
C MET A 196 10.58 11.07 -11.66
N LYS A 197 9.59 11.88 -11.23
CA LYS A 197 8.83 12.77 -12.12
C LYS A 197 9.69 13.84 -12.80
N LEU A 198 10.72 14.33 -12.11
CA LEU A 198 11.64 15.35 -12.63
C LEU A 198 12.63 14.76 -13.65
N SER A 199 12.81 13.44 -13.66
CA SER A 199 13.70 12.74 -14.59
C SER A 199 13.04 12.62 -15.97
N SER A 200 13.76 12.99 -17.03
CA SER A 200 13.30 12.84 -18.42
C SER A 200 13.31 11.38 -18.91
N LYS A 201 13.89 10.46 -18.13
CA LYS A 201 14.04 9.02 -18.47
C LYS A 201 12.77 8.19 -18.25
N GLY A 202 11.68 8.80 -17.78
CA GLY A 202 10.40 8.15 -17.53
C GLY A 202 10.32 7.45 -16.15
N ASN A 203 9.09 7.33 -15.62
CA ASN A 203 8.84 6.80 -14.29
C ASN A 203 8.80 5.26 -14.28
N ASN A 204 9.94 4.58 -14.20
CA ASN A 204 9.99 3.13 -13.96
C ASN A 204 10.31 2.84 -12.48
N LEU A 205 9.34 3.10 -11.62
CA LEU A 205 9.42 2.74 -10.21
C LEU A 205 8.56 1.48 -9.99
N LEU A 206 9.17 0.41 -9.52
CA LEU A 206 8.48 -0.75 -8.99
C LEU A 206 8.45 -0.66 -7.47
N LEU A 207 7.36 -0.08 -6.94
CA LEU A 207 7.08 -0.12 -5.51
C LEU A 207 6.42 -1.46 -5.17
N LEU A 208 7.13 -2.28 -4.41
CA LEU A 208 6.63 -3.55 -3.93
C LEU A 208 5.80 -3.33 -2.66
N HIS A 209 4.66 -4.03 -2.60
CA HIS A 209 3.73 -3.96 -1.48
C HIS A 209 3.83 -5.21 -0.64
N ASN A 210 3.73 -5.07 0.68
CA ASN A 210 3.82 -6.18 1.62
C ASN A 210 2.55 -7.07 1.60
N GLN A 211 1.56 -6.72 0.76
CA GLN A 211 0.21 -7.27 0.79
C GLN A 211 -0.30 -7.57 -0.61
N GLY A 212 -1.02 -8.70 -0.75
CA GLY A 212 -1.33 -9.33 -2.04
C GLY A 212 -2.24 -8.53 -2.96
N ASN A 213 -3.19 -7.74 -2.43
CA ASN A 213 -4.11 -6.95 -3.23
C ASN A 213 -4.06 -5.44 -2.89
N ARG A 214 -2.88 -4.94 -2.50
CA ARG A 214 -2.72 -3.52 -2.15
C ARG A 214 -3.11 -2.59 -3.29
N CYS A 215 -2.70 -2.90 -4.52
CA CYS A 215 -3.05 -2.09 -5.67
C CYS A 215 -4.56 -2.08 -5.91
N GLY A 216 -5.25 -3.21 -5.72
CA GLY A 216 -6.70 -3.30 -5.84
C GLY A 216 -7.41 -2.46 -4.77
N GLN A 217 -6.91 -2.51 -3.53
CA GLN A 217 -7.40 -1.66 -2.43
C GLN A 217 -7.30 -0.16 -2.77
N ILE A 218 -6.14 0.28 -3.26
CA ILE A 218 -5.91 1.67 -3.69
C ILE A 218 -6.92 2.05 -4.79
N GLN A 219 -7.03 1.21 -5.83
CA GLN A 219 -7.90 1.45 -6.98
C GLN A 219 -9.38 1.47 -6.60
N ALA A 220 -9.79 0.70 -5.60
CA ALA A 220 -11.15 0.69 -5.07
C ALA A 220 -11.48 1.92 -4.18
N GLY A 221 -10.51 2.81 -3.94
CA GLY A 221 -10.70 4.04 -3.18
C GLY A 221 -10.46 3.92 -1.67
N PHE A 222 -10.03 2.75 -1.18
CA PHE A 222 -9.59 2.53 0.20
C PHE A 222 -8.16 3.03 0.38
N SER A 223 -7.94 4.31 0.06
CA SER A 223 -6.63 4.94 0.05
C SER A 223 -6.18 5.38 1.45
N PRO A 224 -4.88 5.59 1.67
CA PRO A 224 -4.38 6.07 2.94
C PRO A 224 -4.84 7.50 3.17
N ARG A 225 -5.56 7.71 4.27
CA ARG A 225 -6.05 9.03 4.67
C ARG A 225 -5.76 9.21 6.15
N ALA A 226 -5.32 10.42 6.51
CA ALA A 226 -5.40 10.86 7.90
C ALA A 226 -6.89 10.98 8.24
N LEU A 227 -7.40 10.00 9.00
CA LEU A 227 -8.77 10.04 9.50
C LEU A 227 -8.77 10.51 10.94
N PRO A 228 -9.77 11.31 11.36
CA PRO A 228 -9.95 11.66 12.76
C PRO A 228 -10.54 10.44 13.50
N LEU A 229 -9.72 9.42 13.75
CA LEU A 229 -10.15 8.14 14.35
C LEU A 229 -10.88 8.34 15.68
N GLU A 230 -10.45 9.31 16.49
CA GLU A 230 -11.07 9.69 17.77
C GLU A 230 -12.53 10.15 17.67
N GLN A 231 -12.97 10.56 16.48
CA GLN A 231 -14.33 11.02 16.25
C GLN A 231 -15.25 9.88 15.80
N ILE A 232 -14.71 8.69 15.50
CA ILE A 232 -15.48 7.56 15.03
C ILE A 232 -16.27 6.98 16.20
N ARG A 233 -17.54 6.68 15.97
CA ARG A 233 -18.46 6.08 16.95
C ARG A 233 -18.85 4.66 16.57
N ALA A 234 -18.84 4.33 15.27
CA ALA A 234 -18.97 2.96 14.79
C ALA A 234 -17.85 2.58 13.84
N ALA A 235 -17.30 1.39 14.00
CA ALA A 235 -16.31 0.82 13.08
C ALA A 235 -16.82 -0.50 12.47
N LEU A 236 -16.62 -0.67 11.17
CA LEU A 236 -16.64 -1.97 10.50
C LEU A 236 -15.22 -2.30 10.06
N VAL A 237 -14.62 -3.35 10.61
CA VAL A 237 -13.29 -3.83 10.22
C VAL A 237 -13.44 -5.14 9.46
N VAL A 238 -12.85 -5.26 8.27
CA VAL A 238 -13.02 -6.43 7.39
C VAL A 238 -11.65 -6.92 6.91
N GLY A 239 -11.37 -8.22 7.12
CA GLY A 239 -10.18 -8.91 6.63
C GLY A 239 -9.24 -9.38 7.75
N SER A 240 -7.99 -9.66 7.41
CA SER A 240 -7.02 -10.27 8.32
C SER A 240 -6.30 -9.29 9.26
N ASP A 241 -6.19 -8.02 8.88
CA ASP A 241 -5.49 -6.99 9.64
C ASP A 241 -6.43 -6.30 10.61
N LEU A 242 -6.22 -6.55 11.89
CA LEU A 242 -7.07 -6.11 12.99
C LEU A 242 -6.43 -5.02 13.85
N ARG A 243 -5.22 -4.56 13.52
CA ARG A 243 -4.45 -3.60 14.33
C ARG A 243 -5.19 -2.26 14.53
N ILE A 244 -6.06 -1.89 13.59
CA ILE A 244 -6.88 -0.68 13.70
C ILE A 244 -7.84 -0.72 14.89
N LEU A 245 -8.23 -1.89 15.40
CA LEU A 245 -9.16 -2.04 16.51
C LEU A 245 -8.67 -1.38 17.80
N GLU A 246 -7.37 -1.40 18.06
CA GLU A 246 -6.75 -0.71 19.21
C GLU A 246 -6.96 0.81 19.13
N GLN A 247 -6.99 1.38 17.92
CA GLN A 247 -7.17 2.82 17.71
C GLN A 247 -8.64 3.25 17.75
N VAL A 248 -9.57 2.30 17.60
CA VAL A 248 -11.02 2.55 17.61
C VAL A 248 -11.70 1.92 18.83
N GLU A 249 -10.95 1.58 19.88
CA GLU A 249 -11.49 0.97 21.12
C GLU A 249 -12.55 1.84 21.83
N HIS A 250 -12.52 3.15 21.60
CA HIS A 250 -13.46 4.12 22.13
C HIS A 250 -14.82 4.15 21.41
N CYS A 251 -14.98 3.40 20.32
CA CYS A 251 -16.22 3.34 19.55
C CYS A 251 -17.35 2.71 20.38
N GLU A 252 -18.57 3.22 20.21
CA GLU A 252 -19.79 2.62 20.80
C GLU A 252 -20.13 1.27 20.18
N PHE A 253 -19.66 1.04 18.94
CA PHE A 253 -19.91 -0.20 18.22
C PHE A 253 -18.75 -0.53 17.27
N ALA A 254 -18.20 -1.73 17.41
CA ALA A 254 -17.22 -2.28 16.46
C ALA A 254 -17.71 -3.64 15.96
N ALA A 255 -17.99 -3.73 14.65
CA ALA A 255 -18.25 -4.98 13.96
C ALA A 255 -17.00 -5.42 13.20
N VAL A 256 -16.63 -6.68 13.33
CA VAL A 256 -15.45 -7.24 12.66
C VAL A 256 -15.87 -8.43 11.81
N ILE A 257 -15.47 -8.45 10.54
CA ILE A 257 -15.58 -9.61 9.65
C ILE A 257 -14.17 -10.11 9.41
N THR A 258 -13.81 -11.24 10.00
CA THR A 258 -12.44 -11.77 9.90
C THR A 258 -12.42 -13.29 10.02
N PRO A 259 -11.55 -13.99 9.29
CA PRO A 259 -11.34 -15.41 9.51
C PRO A 259 -10.37 -15.71 10.67
N ASN A 260 -9.72 -14.68 11.23
CA ASN A 260 -8.63 -14.83 12.18
C ASN A 260 -9.07 -14.62 13.64
N GLN A 261 -8.57 -15.47 14.53
CA GLN A 261 -8.61 -15.19 15.96
C GLN A 261 -7.40 -14.34 16.35
N ALA A 262 -7.65 -13.22 17.04
CA ALA A 262 -6.59 -12.32 17.52
C ALA A 262 -6.99 -11.64 18.84
N GLY A 263 -6.00 -11.17 19.62
CA GLY A 263 -6.23 -10.47 20.88
C GLY A 263 -7.02 -9.17 20.71
N GLN A 264 -6.84 -8.49 19.58
CA GLN A 264 -7.56 -7.26 19.22
C GLN A 264 -9.08 -7.44 19.13
N LEU A 265 -9.57 -8.67 18.95
CA LEU A 265 -11.02 -8.94 18.93
C LEU A 265 -11.71 -8.63 20.25
N GLN A 266 -10.98 -8.47 21.36
CA GLN A 266 -11.54 -8.00 22.62
C GLN A 266 -12.19 -6.61 22.53
N PHE A 267 -11.76 -5.79 21.56
CA PHE A 267 -12.33 -4.47 21.28
C PHE A 267 -13.56 -4.53 20.36
N ALA A 268 -13.88 -5.70 19.80
CA ALA A 268 -15.03 -5.89 18.93
C ALA A 268 -16.31 -6.10 19.76
N THR A 269 -17.38 -5.41 19.37
CA THR A 269 -18.73 -5.66 19.91
C THR A 269 -19.35 -6.89 19.27
N VAL A 270 -19.09 -7.10 17.98
CA VAL A 270 -19.59 -8.24 17.20
C VAL A 270 -18.48 -8.74 16.30
N VAL A 271 -18.26 -10.05 16.30
CA VAL A 271 -17.35 -10.73 15.36
C VAL A 271 -18.19 -11.64 14.48
N LEU A 272 -18.05 -11.48 13.17
CA LEU A 272 -18.62 -12.33 12.13
C LEU A 272 -17.47 -13.14 11.51
N PRO A 273 -17.61 -14.46 11.38
CA PRO A 273 -16.56 -15.29 10.80
C PRO A 273 -16.46 -15.00 9.30
N GLY A 274 -15.35 -14.39 8.91
CA GLY A 274 -14.99 -14.12 7.51
C GLY A 274 -14.34 -15.33 6.84
N SER A 275 -13.84 -15.12 5.63
CA SER A 275 -13.19 -16.13 4.80
C SER A 275 -11.76 -15.77 4.42
N HIS A 276 -10.91 -16.78 4.23
CA HIS A 276 -9.56 -16.65 3.67
C HIS A 276 -9.56 -16.62 2.13
N PHE A 277 -8.42 -16.25 1.53
CA PHE A 277 -8.25 -16.20 0.07
C PHE A 277 -8.50 -17.55 -0.64
N LEU A 278 -8.35 -18.68 0.05
CA LEU A 278 -8.65 -20.02 -0.50
C LEU A 278 -10.15 -20.33 -0.54
N GLU A 279 -10.94 -19.58 0.22
CA GLU A 279 -12.36 -19.82 0.46
C GLU A 279 -13.27 -18.87 -0.34
N THR A 280 -12.69 -17.85 -0.97
CA THR A 280 -13.39 -16.84 -1.77
C THR A 280 -12.95 -16.90 -3.24
N SER A 281 -13.74 -16.29 -4.11
CA SER A 281 -13.41 -16.11 -5.52
C SER A 281 -13.54 -14.64 -5.89
N GLY A 282 -12.77 -14.22 -6.89
CA GLY A 282 -12.78 -12.83 -7.32
C GLY A 282 -11.51 -12.46 -8.05
N THR A 283 -11.08 -11.22 -7.87
CA THR A 283 -9.89 -10.67 -8.50
C THR A 283 -9.04 -9.90 -7.51
N ALA A 284 -7.73 -9.89 -7.77
CA ALA A 284 -6.75 -9.05 -7.10
C ALA A 284 -5.87 -8.34 -8.13
N VAL A 285 -5.23 -7.25 -7.76
CA VAL A 285 -4.28 -6.51 -8.58
C VAL A 285 -2.91 -6.59 -7.92
N ASN A 286 -1.93 -7.13 -8.64
CA ASN A 286 -0.57 -7.25 -8.14
C ASN A 286 0.18 -5.90 -8.18
N CYS A 287 1.41 -5.85 -7.64
CA CYS A 287 2.25 -4.64 -7.62
C CYS A 287 2.62 -4.09 -9.01
N SER A 288 2.49 -4.89 -10.08
CA SER A 288 2.68 -4.42 -11.47
C SER A 288 1.39 -3.90 -12.11
N GLY A 289 0.27 -3.89 -11.38
CA GLY A 289 -1.03 -3.45 -11.89
C GLY A 289 -1.79 -4.48 -12.71
N ARG A 290 -1.31 -5.73 -12.77
CA ARG A 290 -2.01 -6.80 -13.49
C ARG A 290 -3.11 -7.38 -12.63
N VAL A 291 -4.29 -7.52 -13.22
CA VAL A 291 -5.42 -8.23 -12.61
C VAL A 291 -5.15 -9.73 -12.62
N GLN A 292 -5.32 -10.36 -11.45
CA GLN A 292 -5.18 -11.78 -11.21
C GLN A 292 -6.52 -12.34 -10.76
N ARG A 293 -6.90 -13.48 -11.32
CA ARG A 293 -8.12 -14.20 -10.92
C ARG A 293 -7.82 -15.10 -9.72
N LEU A 294 -8.64 -14.99 -8.69
CA LEU A 294 -8.65 -15.86 -7.53
C LEU A 294 -9.78 -16.87 -7.70
N ASN A 295 -9.44 -18.16 -7.67
CA ASN A 295 -10.41 -19.24 -7.76
C ASN A 295 -10.54 -19.87 -6.37
N GLN A 296 -11.79 -20.01 -5.93
CA GLN A 296 -12.13 -20.71 -4.70
C GLN A 296 -11.63 -22.15 -4.76
N ALA A 297 -10.85 -22.56 -3.76
CA ALA A 297 -10.34 -23.91 -3.60
C ALA A 297 -11.10 -24.69 -2.51
N LEU A 298 -11.59 -23.98 -1.49
CA LEU A 298 -12.31 -24.52 -0.35
C LEU A 298 -13.61 -23.75 -0.16
N THR A 299 -14.60 -24.34 0.49
CA THR A 299 -15.80 -23.63 0.94
C THR A 299 -15.55 -22.99 2.30
N ALA A 300 -16.03 -21.77 2.54
CA ALA A 300 -15.93 -21.11 3.83
C ALA A 300 -16.59 -21.97 4.93
N PRO A 301 -15.87 -22.35 6.01
CA PRO A 301 -16.44 -23.18 7.09
C PRO A 301 -17.62 -22.52 7.82
N SER A 302 -17.67 -21.18 7.80
CA SER A 302 -18.76 -20.36 8.32
C SER A 302 -20.05 -20.44 7.50
N GLY A 303 -20.00 -21.05 6.31
CA GLY A 303 -21.11 -21.15 5.37
C GLY A 303 -21.35 -19.88 4.54
N LYS A 304 -20.66 -18.77 4.82
CA LYS A 304 -20.69 -17.54 4.03
C LYS A 304 -19.30 -16.96 3.87
N ASP A 305 -18.96 -16.52 2.66
CA ASP A 305 -17.75 -15.75 2.43
C ASP A 305 -17.92 -14.27 2.83
N ASN A 306 -16.82 -13.50 2.80
CA ASN A 306 -16.86 -12.08 3.12
C ASN A 306 -17.85 -11.32 2.22
N LEU A 307 -17.87 -11.61 0.91
CA LEU A 307 -18.69 -10.92 -0.06
C LEU A 307 -20.19 -11.11 0.23
N GLU A 308 -20.61 -12.33 0.56
CA GLU A 308 -21.96 -12.68 0.97
C GLU A 308 -22.37 -11.97 2.26
N ILE A 309 -21.50 -11.96 3.28
CA ILE A 309 -21.75 -11.27 4.55
C ILE A 309 -21.96 -9.77 4.30
N ILE A 310 -21.07 -9.14 3.52
CA ILE A 310 -21.16 -7.70 3.21
C ILE A 310 -22.42 -7.42 2.37
N ALA A 311 -22.76 -8.27 1.40
CA ALA A 311 -23.95 -8.11 0.57
C ALA A 311 -25.24 -8.19 1.39
N GLU A 312 -25.34 -9.12 2.35
CA GLU A 312 -26.48 -9.17 3.27
C GLU A 312 -26.55 -7.94 4.17
N LEU A 313 -25.40 -7.44 4.65
CA LEU A 313 -25.32 -6.19 5.40
C LEU A 313 -25.85 -5.00 4.58
N VAL A 314 -25.47 -4.89 3.31
CA VAL A 314 -25.98 -3.87 2.38
C VAL A 314 -27.49 -3.98 2.24
N GLN A 315 -28.02 -5.18 1.98
CA GLN A 315 -29.46 -5.40 1.86
C GLN A 315 -30.20 -4.96 3.13
N LYS A 316 -29.73 -5.39 4.30
CA LYS A 316 -30.36 -5.04 5.59
C LYS A 316 -30.32 -3.53 5.89
N VAL A 317 -29.25 -2.83 5.48
CA VAL A 317 -29.17 -1.37 5.62
C VAL A 317 -30.14 -0.67 4.65
N ASN A 318 -30.25 -1.16 3.41
CA ASN A 318 -31.14 -0.57 2.41
C ASN A 318 -32.62 -0.80 2.74
N THR A 319 -33.00 -1.99 3.20
CA THR A 319 -34.39 -2.27 3.63
C THR A 319 -34.83 -1.32 4.74
N ARG A 320 -33.98 -1.08 5.75
CA ARG A 320 -34.27 -0.13 6.83
C ARG A 320 -34.46 1.29 6.33
N LYS A 321 -33.60 1.75 5.43
CA LYS A 321 -33.76 3.06 4.78
C LYS A 321 -35.12 3.21 4.10
N GLN A 322 -35.62 2.14 3.45
CA GLN A 322 -36.93 2.17 2.79
C GLN A 322 -38.07 2.21 3.81
N GLU A 323 -37.98 1.44 4.91
CA GLU A 323 -38.94 1.43 6.01
C GLU A 323 -39.05 2.84 6.66
N GLU A 324 -37.92 3.49 6.94
CA GLU A 324 -37.87 4.85 7.50
C GLU A 324 -38.54 5.89 6.57
N VAL A 325 -38.28 5.81 5.26
CA VAL A 325 -38.90 6.71 4.27
C VAL A 325 -40.41 6.47 4.17
N GLN A 326 -40.86 5.22 4.25
CA GLN A 326 -42.27 4.88 4.19
C GLN A 326 -43.02 5.33 5.46
N GLU A 327 -42.42 5.17 6.63
CA GLU A 327 -42.98 5.69 7.89
C GLU A 327 -43.08 7.22 7.89
N ALA A 328 -42.06 7.92 7.38
CA ALA A 328 -42.08 9.38 7.27
C ALA A 328 -43.16 9.89 6.30
N ARG A 329 -43.49 9.12 5.27
CA ARG A 329 -44.56 9.43 4.32
C ARG A 329 -45.95 9.10 4.85
N GLY A 330 -46.11 8.06 5.66
CA GLY A 330 -47.39 7.69 6.28
C GLY A 330 -47.80 8.58 7.46
N LYS A 331 -46.89 9.42 7.99
CA LYS A 331 -47.14 10.38 9.07
C LYS A 331 -47.46 11.81 8.57
N ARG A 332 -47.50 12.04 7.25
CA ARG A 332 -47.93 13.30 6.61
C ARG A 332 -49.34 13.14 6.06
#